data_AF-A0A2G6DMA2-F1
#
_entry.id   AF-A0A2G6DMA2-F1
#
_cell.length_a   1.000
_cell.length_b   1.000
_cell.length_c   1.000
_cell.angle_alpha   90.00
_cell.angle_beta   90.00
_cell.angle_gamma   90.00
#
_symmetry.space_group_name_H-M   'P 1'
#
loop_
_entity.id
_entity.type
_entity.pdbx_description
1 polymer ?
#
loop_
_entity_poly.entity_id
_entity_poly.type
_entity_poly.pdbx_seq_one_letter_code
_entity_poly.pdbx_strand_id
1 'polypeptide(L)'
;LTLGTVGWLGGSWLQSQTWFTLRRDLIIVLGCVLAAVGVGIVALPAWFPGIWLGTVVFGWSIAGIGMGLCVPSGTLAVLQLSAATTQGRNTSSLIVFESVGNAAWMGVAGSLLAAARAVDMLDAGYRGAFTFCAGAALVAALLALRIGPVRLDSR
;
A
#
# COMPACT_ATOMS: atom_id res chain seq x y z
N LEU A 1 1.30 -11.02 9.87
CA LEU A 1 0.47 -11.45 8.72
C LEU A 1 -1.01 -11.47 9.08
N THR A 2 -1.50 -12.30 10.01
CA THR A 2 -2.93 -12.38 10.37
C THR A 2 -3.59 -11.04 10.69
N LEU A 3 -2.97 -10.20 11.53
CA LEU A 3 -3.51 -8.87 11.86
C LEU A 3 -3.49 -7.91 10.68
N GLY A 4 -2.50 -8.03 9.79
CA GLY A 4 -2.49 -7.29 8.53
C GLY A 4 -3.63 -7.70 7.60
N THR A 5 -3.92 -9.02 7.52
CA THR A 5 -5.06 -9.56 6.76
C THR A 5 -6.39 -9.13 7.37
N VAL A 6 -6.53 -9.15 8.71
CA VAL A 6 -7.72 -8.66 9.40
C VAL A 6 -7.91 -7.17 9.17
N GLY A 7 -6.84 -6.38 9.23
CA GLY A 7 -6.87 -4.96 8.90
C GLY A 7 -7.32 -4.72 7.46
N TRP A 8 -6.78 -5.48 6.51
CA TRP A 8 -7.16 -5.43 5.11
C TRP A 8 -8.63 -5.79 4.88
N LEU A 9 -9.11 -6.88 5.48
CA LEU A 9 -10.53 -7.27 5.44
C LEU A 9 -11.42 -6.20 6.06
N GLY A 10 -11.02 -5.61 7.18
CA GLY A 10 -11.74 -4.52 7.83
C GLY A 10 -11.84 -3.28 6.96
N GLY A 11 -10.75 -2.89 6.29
CA GLY A 11 -10.74 -1.79 5.32
C GLY A 11 -11.66 -2.03 4.12
N SER A 12 -11.58 -3.24 3.53
CA SER A 12 -12.43 -3.65 2.42
C SER A 12 -13.92 -3.72 2.82
N TRP A 13 -14.22 -4.23 4.02
CA TRP A 13 -15.58 -4.26 4.56
C TRP A 13 -16.13 -2.85 4.80
N LEU A 14 -15.32 -1.97 5.39
CA LEU A 14 -15.70 -0.58 5.64
C LEU A 14 -16.06 0.14 4.33
N GLN A 15 -15.32 -0.11 3.26
CA GLN A 15 -15.62 0.42 1.94
C GLN A 15 -16.95 -0.13 1.36
N SER A 16 -17.28 -1.39 1.62
CA SER A 16 -18.49 -2.02 1.07
C SER A 16 -19.80 -1.50 1.67
N GLN A 17 -19.69 -0.74 2.77
CA GLN A 17 -20.84 -0.40 3.59
C GLN A 17 -21.54 0.87 3.11
N THR A 18 -22.86 0.79 2.95
CA THR A 18 -23.70 1.82 2.33
C THR A 18 -23.73 3.16 3.06
N TRP A 19 -23.39 3.18 4.35
CA TRP A 19 -23.28 4.40 5.15
C TRP A 19 -21.93 5.12 5.00
N PHE A 20 -20.92 4.47 4.42
CA PHE A 20 -19.60 5.05 4.21
C PHE A 20 -19.57 5.85 2.90
N THR A 21 -20.16 7.04 2.93
CA THR A 21 -20.37 7.92 1.77
C THR A 21 -19.20 8.89 1.52
N LEU A 22 -17.96 8.44 1.70
CA LEU A 22 -16.80 9.23 1.29
C LEU A 22 -16.66 9.24 -0.23
N ARG A 23 -16.22 10.36 -0.78
CA ARG A 23 -15.90 10.46 -2.22
C ARG A 23 -14.77 9.48 -2.54
N ARG A 24 -14.87 8.76 -3.68
CA ARG A 24 -13.95 7.68 -4.04
C ARG A 24 -12.48 8.13 -4.10
N ASP A 25 -12.24 9.37 -4.53
CA ASP A 25 -10.92 10.00 -4.51
C ASP A 25 -10.36 10.11 -3.08
N LEU A 26 -11.19 10.49 -2.11
CA LEU A 26 -10.78 10.58 -0.71
C LEU A 26 -10.52 9.21 -0.09
N ILE A 27 -11.26 8.17 -0.49
CA ILE A 27 -11.03 6.79 -0.01
C ILE A 27 -9.66 6.29 -0.49
N ILE A 28 -9.30 6.54 -1.74
CA ILE A 28 -7.98 6.16 -2.30
C ILE A 28 -6.86 6.91 -1.57
N VAL A 29 -7.00 8.23 -1.42
CA VAL A 29 -6.02 9.07 -0.72
C VAL A 29 -5.84 8.59 0.72
N LEU A 30 -6.94 8.39 1.46
CA LEU A 30 -6.90 7.93 2.84
C LEU A 30 -6.25 6.56 2.96
N GLY A 31 -6.57 5.64 2.05
CA GLY A 31 -5.94 4.32 1.99
C GLY A 31 -4.43 4.38 1.78
N CYS A 32 -3.97 5.20 0.83
CA CYS A 32 -2.55 5.39 0.56
C CYS A 32 -1.82 6.07 1.73
N VAL A 33 -2.44 7.07 2.37
CA VAL A 33 -1.88 7.74 3.55
C VAL A 33 -1.78 6.78 4.73
N LEU A 34 -2.82 6.00 5.02
CA LEU A 34 -2.78 4.99 6.09
C LEU A 34 -1.72 3.93 5.80
N ALA A 35 -1.58 3.47 4.55
CA ALA A 35 -0.52 2.55 4.15
C ALA A 35 0.88 3.15 4.42
N ALA A 36 1.11 4.41 4.01
CA ALA A 36 2.38 5.11 4.25
C ALA A 36 2.68 5.30 5.74
N VAL A 37 1.69 5.70 6.54
CA VAL A 37 1.83 5.85 7.99
C VAL A 37 2.14 4.50 8.64
N GLY A 38 1.40 3.45 8.27
CA GLY A 38 1.61 2.10 8.80
C GLY A 38 3.01 1.56 8.51
N VAL A 39 3.48 1.69 7.26
CA VAL A 39 4.85 1.30 6.87
C VAL A 39 5.90 2.15 7.60
N GLY A 40 5.65 3.45 7.77
CA GLY A 40 6.52 4.33 8.55
C GLY A 40 6.65 3.90 10.01
N ILE A 41 5.54 3.52 10.65
CA ILE A 41 5.53 2.97 12.02
C ILE A 41 6.34 1.68 12.10
N VAL A 42 6.19 0.77 11.12
CA VAL A 42 6.96 -0.48 11.06
C VAL A 42 8.46 -0.23 10.86
N ALA A 43 8.85 0.89 10.26
CA ALA A 43 10.26 1.26 10.09
C ALA A 43 10.91 1.81 11.37
N LEU A 44 10.14 2.30 12.35
CA LEU A 44 10.68 2.92 13.58
C LEU A 44 11.62 2.01 14.39
N PRO A 45 11.29 0.72 14.66
CA PRO A 45 12.17 -0.16 15.41
C PRO A 45 13.51 -0.44 14.71
N ALA A 46 13.61 -0.24 13.39
CA ALA A 46 14.88 -0.38 12.68
C ALA A 46 15.88 0.74 13.04
N TRP A 47 15.38 1.93 13.39
CA TRP A 47 16.21 3.11 13.70
C TRP A 47 16.39 3.33 15.20
N PHE A 48 15.37 3.01 15.99
CA PHE A 48 15.33 3.31 17.41
C PHE A 48 15.33 2.00 18.23
N PRO A 49 16.51 1.56 18.70
CA PRO A 49 16.58 0.42 19.61
C PRO A 49 15.81 0.74 20.89
N GLY A 50 14.96 -0.20 21.34
CA GLY A 50 14.12 -0.03 22.54
C GLY A 50 12.65 0.31 22.26
N ILE A 51 12.26 0.53 21.00
CA ILE A 51 10.85 0.59 20.62
C ILE A 51 10.18 -0.77 20.91
N TRP A 52 9.02 -0.74 21.56
CA TRP A 52 8.25 -1.94 21.86
C TRP A 52 7.80 -2.64 20.56
N LEU A 53 8.01 -3.97 20.49
CA LEU A 53 7.68 -4.78 19.32
C LEU A 53 6.19 -4.71 18.90
N GLY A 54 5.30 -4.36 19.84
CA GLY A 54 3.87 -4.13 19.56
C GLY A 54 3.63 -3.04 18.52
N THR A 55 4.54 -2.06 18.36
CA THR A 55 4.43 -1.02 17.32
C THR A 55 4.39 -1.59 15.91
N VAL A 56 5.14 -2.66 15.64
CA VAL A 56 5.13 -3.36 14.35
C VAL A 56 3.75 -3.95 14.08
N VAL A 57 3.11 -4.50 15.11
CA VAL A 57 1.76 -5.07 15.02
C VAL A 57 0.75 -3.98 14.68
N PHE A 58 0.80 -2.84 15.37
CA PHE A 58 -0.07 -1.69 15.06
C PHE A 58 0.17 -1.13 13.66
N GLY A 59 1.43 -0.96 13.28
CA GLY A 59 1.81 -0.47 11.95
C GLY A 59 1.30 -1.37 10.83
N TRP A 60 1.43 -2.70 10.98
CA TRP A 60 0.88 -3.66 10.01
C TRP A 60 -0.64 -3.66 9.95
N SER A 61 -1.34 -3.48 11.07
CA SER A 61 -2.81 -3.37 11.08
C SER A 61 -3.26 -2.10 10.34
N ILE A 62 -2.62 -0.96 10.60
CA ILE A 62 -2.90 0.31 9.92
C ILE A 62 -2.59 0.20 8.42
N ALA A 63 -1.44 -0.38 8.07
CA ALA A 63 -1.07 -0.60 6.68
C ALA A 63 -2.05 -1.54 5.97
N GLY A 64 -2.50 -2.60 6.65
CA GLY A 64 -3.54 -3.51 6.18
C GLY A 64 -4.83 -2.78 5.84
N ILE A 65 -5.35 -1.98 6.78
CA ILE A 65 -6.56 -1.16 6.59
C ILE A 65 -6.38 -0.22 5.39
N GLY A 66 -5.23 0.46 5.30
CA GLY A 66 -4.92 1.36 4.18
C GLY A 66 -4.96 0.64 2.82
N MET A 67 -4.32 -0.53 2.73
CA MET A 67 -4.36 -1.38 1.54
C MET A 67 -5.77 -1.86 1.19
N GLY A 68 -6.60 -2.19 2.19
CA GLY A 68 -7.99 -2.61 1.99
C GLY A 68 -8.87 -1.50 1.42
N LEU A 69 -8.53 -0.24 1.66
CA LEU A 69 -9.26 0.92 1.11
C LEU A 69 -8.79 1.28 -0.31
N CYS A 70 -7.48 1.22 -0.60
CA CYS A 70 -6.95 1.71 -1.87
C CYS A 70 -6.93 0.66 -3.00
N VAL A 71 -6.65 -0.62 -2.71
CA VAL A 71 -6.50 -1.67 -3.74
C VAL A 71 -7.81 -1.92 -4.50
N PRO A 72 -8.97 -2.15 -3.85
CA PRO A 72 -10.22 -2.38 -4.57
C PRO A 72 -10.68 -1.15 -5.35
N SER A 73 -10.41 0.04 -4.81
CA SER A 73 -10.71 1.33 -5.46
C SER A 73 -9.94 1.51 -6.77
N GLY A 74 -8.66 1.15 -6.80
CA GLY A 74 -7.82 1.24 -7.99
C GLY A 74 -8.32 0.32 -9.11
N THR A 75 -8.63 -0.93 -8.78
CA THR A 75 -9.22 -1.88 -9.73
C THR A 75 -10.55 -1.38 -10.26
N LEU A 76 -11.42 -0.87 -9.39
CA LEU A 76 -12.73 -0.35 -9.80
C LEU A 76 -12.62 0.89 -10.68
N ALA A 77 -11.65 1.78 -10.45
CA ALA A 77 -11.38 2.93 -11.30
C ALA A 77 -10.95 2.50 -12.72
N VAL A 78 -10.05 1.51 -12.83
CA VAL A 78 -9.63 0.95 -14.13
C VAL A 78 -10.81 0.32 -14.86
N LEU A 79 -11.70 -0.38 -14.15
CA LEU A 79 -12.90 -0.96 -14.74
C LEU A 79 -13.88 0.12 -15.23
N GLN A 80 -14.11 1.19 -14.45
CA GLN A 80 -15.01 2.28 -14.81
C GLN A 80 -14.49 3.15 -15.97
N LEU A 81 -13.17 3.27 -16.12
CA LEU A 81 -12.53 4.03 -17.20
C LEU A 81 -12.36 3.21 -18.50
N SER A 82 -12.58 1.89 -18.45
CA SER A 82 -12.43 0.99 -19.60
C SER A 82 -13.76 0.80 -20.33
N ALA A 83 -13.76 0.89 -21.67
CA ALA A 83 -14.92 0.50 -22.47
C ALA A 83 -15.19 -1.02 -22.31
N ALA A 84 -16.47 -1.43 -22.36
CA ALA A 84 -16.88 -2.82 -22.10
C ALA A 84 -16.15 -3.87 -22.97
N THR A 85 -15.78 -3.50 -24.20
CA THR A 85 -15.03 -4.35 -25.14
C THR A 85 -13.54 -4.47 -24.81
N THR A 86 -12.99 -3.57 -23.99
CA THR A 86 -11.56 -3.51 -23.62
C THR A 86 -11.29 -3.85 -22.16
N GLN A 87 -12.34 -4.03 -21.36
CA GLN A 87 -12.29 -4.25 -19.92
C GLN A 87 -11.45 -5.47 -19.54
N GLY A 88 -11.59 -6.59 -20.26
CA GLY A 88 -10.76 -7.78 -20.04
C GLY A 88 -9.27 -7.49 -20.26
N ARG A 89 -8.92 -6.84 -21.38
CA ARG A 89 -7.53 -6.52 -21.73
C ARG A 89 -6.88 -5.56 -20.74
N ASN A 90 -7.60 -4.52 -20.32
CA ASN A 90 -7.10 -3.54 -19.36
C ASN A 90 -6.94 -4.16 -17.95
N THR A 91 -7.86 -5.03 -17.55
CA THR A 91 -7.78 -5.75 -16.26
C THR A 91 -6.63 -6.75 -16.23
N SER A 92 -6.44 -7.53 -17.30
CA SER A 92 -5.29 -8.42 -17.42
C SER A 92 -3.97 -7.66 -17.37
N SER A 93 -3.89 -6.51 -18.06
CA SER A 93 -2.70 -5.65 -18.02
C SER A 93 -2.44 -5.14 -16.60
N LEU A 94 -3.47 -4.69 -15.88
CA LEU A 94 -3.36 -4.22 -14.50
C LEU A 94 -2.80 -5.30 -13.57
N ILE A 95 -3.35 -6.52 -13.62
CA ILE A 95 -2.90 -7.64 -12.78
C ILE A 95 -1.45 -8.04 -13.10
N VAL A 96 -1.07 -8.02 -14.39
CA VAL A 96 0.32 -8.26 -14.79
C VAL A 96 1.24 -7.17 -14.25
N PHE A 97 0.86 -5.89 -14.36
CA PHE A 97 1.61 -4.79 -13.78
C PHE A 97 1.75 -4.91 -12.26
N GLU A 98 0.69 -5.28 -11.56
CA GLU A 98 0.70 -5.49 -10.11
C GLU A 98 1.65 -6.63 -9.73
N SER A 99 1.58 -7.76 -10.44
CA SER A 99 2.43 -8.93 -10.20
C SER A 99 3.91 -8.63 -10.45
N VAL A 100 4.21 -7.99 -11.59
CA VAL A 100 5.58 -7.58 -11.94
C VAL A 100 6.11 -6.53 -10.97
N GLY A 101 5.28 -5.55 -10.59
CA GLY A 101 5.63 -4.53 -9.61
C GLY A 101 5.97 -5.13 -8.26
N ASN A 102 5.16 -6.07 -7.75
CA ASN A 102 5.41 -6.76 -6.49
C ASN A 102 6.70 -7.60 -6.54
N ALA A 103 6.92 -8.33 -7.63
CA ALA A 103 8.13 -9.13 -7.81
C ALA A 103 9.40 -8.25 -7.87
N ALA A 104 9.35 -7.15 -8.64
CA ALA A 104 10.46 -6.19 -8.73
C ALA A 104 10.76 -5.57 -7.37
N TRP A 105 9.71 -5.16 -6.64
CA TRP A 105 9.85 -4.56 -5.31
C TRP A 105 10.48 -5.51 -4.29
N MET A 106 9.98 -6.75 -4.24
CA MET A 106 10.56 -7.80 -3.39
C MET A 106 12.02 -8.12 -3.79
N GLY A 107 12.31 -8.14 -5.09
CA GLY A 107 13.66 -8.34 -5.61
C GLY A 107 14.65 -7.29 -5.13
N VAL A 108 14.28 -6.00 -5.21
CA VAL A 108 15.14 -4.90 -4.74
C VAL A 108 15.33 -4.96 -3.22
N ALA A 109 14.25 -5.13 -2.45
CA ALA A 109 14.34 -5.20 -0.99
C ALA A 109 15.20 -6.39 -0.52
N GLY A 110 15.02 -7.56 -1.13
CA GLY A 110 15.81 -8.75 -0.84
C GLY A 110 17.29 -8.59 -1.23
N SER A 111 17.57 -7.98 -2.39
CA SER A 111 18.93 -7.72 -2.85
C SER A 111 19.68 -6.76 -1.92
N LEU A 112 19.01 -5.74 -1.42
CA LEU A 112 19.58 -4.80 -0.45
C LEU A 112 19.99 -5.51 0.85
N LEU A 113 19.14 -6.41 1.36
CA LEU A 113 19.42 -7.19 2.56
C LEU A 113 20.53 -8.22 2.32
N ALA A 114 20.55 -8.88 1.15
CA ALA A 114 21.60 -9.81 0.76
C ALA A 114 22.96 -9.14 0.64
N ALA A 115 23.02 -7.95 0.01
CA ALA A 115 24.23 -7.15 -0.09
C ALA A 115 24.74 -6.70 1.29
N ALA A 116 23.84 -6.24 2.17
CA ALA A 116 24.20 -5.85 3.52
C ALA A 116 24.72 -7.03 4.36
N ARG A 117 24.16 -8.22 4.16
CA ARG A 117 24.66 -9.46 4.79
C ARG A 117 26.07 -9.82 4.29
N ALA A 118 26.38 -9.60 3.02
CA ALA A 118 27.68 -9.92 2.45
C ALA A 118 28.84 -9.09 3.05
N VAL A 119 28.53 -7.92 3.61
CA VAL A 119 29.50 -7.01 4.25
C VAL A 119 29.35 -6.95 5.77
N ASP A 120 28.59 -7.88 6.37
CA ASP A 120 28.32 -7.98 7.82
C ASP A 120 27.69 -6.71 8.44
N MET A 121 26.95 -5.94 7.64
CA MET A 121 26.25 -4.70 8.06
C MET A 121 24.72 -4.91 8.07
N LEU A 122 24.26 -6.02 8.64
CA LEU A 122 22.85 -6.43 8.56
C LEU A 122 21.90 -5.38 9.13
N ASP A 123 22.29 -4.72 10.24
CA ASP A 123 21.49 -3.64 10.85
C ASP A 123 21.31 -2.45 9.90
N ALA A 124 22.37 -2.08 9.18
CA ALA A 124 22.30 -1.01 8.17
C ALA A 124 21.45 -1.43 6.97
N GLY A 125 21.53 -2.71 6.57
CA GLY A 125 20.67 -3.28 5.54
C GLY A 125 19.19 -3.26 5.91
N TYR A 126 18.87 -3.62 7.15
CA TYR A 126 17.49 -3.59 7.67
C TYR A 126 16.96 -2.15 7.68
N ARG A 127 17.73 -1.19 8.21
CA ARG A 127 17.40 0.25 8.15
C ARG A 127 17.18 0.74 6.72
N GLY A 128 18.07 0.37 5.81
CA GLY A 128 17.99 0.72 4.39
C GLY A 128 16.73 0.15 3.73
N ALA A 129 16.40 -1.12 3.97
CA ALA A 129 15.23 -1.77 3.38
C ALA A 129 13.92 -1.16 3.88
N PHE A 130 13.80 -0.92 5.19
CA PHE A 130 12.59 -0.31 5.74
C PHE A 130 12.43 1.16 5.35
N THR A 131 13.52 1.92 5.24
CA THR A 131 13.45 3.30 4.72
C THR A 131 13.11 3.36 3.25
N PHE A 132 13.65 2.45 2.44
CA PHE A 132 13.29 2.33 1.04
C PHE A 132 11.78 2.03 0.87
N CYS A 133 11.25 1.07 1.63
CA CYS A 133 9.82 0.76 1.67
C CYS A 133 8.96 1.93 2.14
N ALA A 134 9.34 2.60 3.24
CA ALA A 134 8.62 3.77 3.74
C ALA A 134 8.65 4.93 2.74
N GLY A 135 9.78 5.17 2.08
CA GLY A 135 9.94 6.18 1.04
C GLY A 135 9.02 5.93 -0.15
N ALA A 136 8.95 4.70 -0.64
CA ALA A 136 8.04 4.35 -1.74
C ALA A 136 6.56 4.45 -1.35
N ALA A 137 6.21 4.04 -0.13
CA ALA A 137 4.85 4.21 0.38
C ALA A 137 4.47 5.70 0.49
N LEU A 138 5.42 6.55 0.92
CA LEU A 138 5.25 8.00 0.95
C LEU A 138 5.07 8.57 -0.46
N VAL A 139 5.90 8.18 -1.42
CA VAL A 139 5.76 8.60 -2.83
C VAL A 139 4.40 8.20 -3.38
N ALA A 140 3.94 6.97 -3.12
CA ALA A 140 2.62 6.51 -3.52
C ALA A 140 1.50 7.36 -2.88
N ALA A 141 1.61 7.72 -1.60
CA ALA A 141 0.67 8.62 -0.94
C ALA A 141 0.69 10.03 -1.54
N LEU A 142 1.86 10.59 -1.85
CA LEU A 142 1.99 11.89 -2.51
C LEU A 142 1.40 11.89 -3.94
N LEU A 143 1.56 10.79 -4.67
CA LEU A 143 0.95 10.61 -5.98
C LEU A 143 -0.58 10.45 -5.87
N ALA A 144 -1.06 9.75 -4.84
CA ALA A 144 -2.49 9.63 -4.58
C ALA A 144 -3.12 11.00 -4.26
N LEU A 145 -2.41 11.89 -3.56
CA LEU A 145 -2.85 13.27 -3.32
C LEU A 145 -3.00 14.09 -4.60
N ARG A 146 -2.38 13.68 -5.71
CA ARG A 146 -2.57 14.31 -7.04
C ARG A 146 -3.81 13.83 -7.78
N ILE A 147 -4.52 12.81 -7.27
CA ILE A 147 -5.79 12.38 -7.83
C ILE A 147 -6.78 13.52 -7.61
N GLY A 148 -7.00 14.31 -8.66
CA GLY A 148 -7.97 15.40 -8.65
C GLY A 148 -9.38 14.89 -8.36
N PRO A 149 -10.33 15.79 -8.06
CA PRO A 149 -11.69 15.40 -7.70
C PRO A 149 -12.34 14.62 -8.84
N VAL A 150 -12.51 13.30 -8.66
CA VAL A 150 -13.27 12.46 -9.59
C VAL A 150 -14.75 12.78 -9.36
N ARG A 151 -15.29 13.71 -10.16
CA ARG A 151 -16.73 13.92 -10.26
C ARG A 151 -17.29 12.78 -11.12
N LEU A 152 -18.01 11.86 -10.49
CA LEU A 152 -18.95 11.02 -11.20
C LEU A 152 -20.09 11.95 -11.62
N ASP A 153 -20.03 12.47 -12.85
CA ASP A 153 -21.20 13.10 -13.47
C ASP A 153 -22.27 12.01 -13.59
N SER A 154 -23.27 12.07 -12.70
CA SER A 154 -24.48 11.29 -12.81
C SER A 154 -25.24 11.76 -14.05
N ARG A 155 -25.32 10.90 -15.06
CA ARG A 155 -26.42 10.88 -16.02
C ARG A 155 -27.06 9.51 -16.00
#